data_AF-A0A0F9G3L1-F1
#
_entry.id   AF-A0A0F9G3L1-F1
#
_cell.length_a   1.000
_cell.length_b   1.000
_cell.length_c   1.000
_cell.angle_alpha   90.00
_cell.angle_beta   90.00
_cell.angle_gamma   90.00
#
_symmetry.space_group_name_H-M   'P 1'
#
loop_
_entity.id
_entity.type
_entity.pdbx_description
1 polymer ?
#
loop_
_entity_poly.entity_id
_entity_poly.type
_entity_poly.pdbx_seq_one_letter_code
_entity_poly.pdbx_strand_id
1 'polypeptide(L)'
;GTIMPKSIMHSNLHKKIADLVTVLRSKMKFQIVDGIIGSNGSELGGKPIQMNLIIAGEDPVAVDRVGSKIMGFGLKKAKYLKFGEKKGLGTADLSQIDIIGSQIDDVYTKF
;
A
#
# COMPACT_ATOMS: atom_id res chain seq x y z
N GLY A 1 -5.89 -2.04 -17.65
CA GLY A 1 -5.67 -2.53 -16.28
C GLY A 1 -5.97 -4.02 -16.24
N THR A 2 -5.33 -4.79 -15.36
CA THR A 2 -5.41 -6.27 -15.34
C THR A 2 -6.81 -6.82 -15.02
N ILE A 3 -7.69 -6.03 -14.41
CA ILE A 3 -9.06 -6.43 -14.07
C ILE A 3 -10.03 -5.40 -14.65
N MET A 4 -11.00 -5.87 -15.45
CA MET A 4 -12.08 -5.07 -16.00
C MET A 4 -13.41 -5.85 -15.93
N PRO A 5 -14.53 -5.19 -15.61
CA PRO A 5 -14.67 -3.80 -15.19
C PRO A 5 -14.13 -3.51 -13.77
N LYS A 6 -13.69 -2.25 -13.53
CA LYS A 6 -13.11 -1.79 -12.24
C LYS A 6 -14.04 -2.06 -11.05
N SER A 7 -15.36 -1.98 -11.26
CA SER A 7 -16.39 -2.20 -10.24
C SER A 7 -16.28 -3.56 -9.55
N ILE A 8 -15.79 -4.60 -10.25
CA ILE A 8 -15.62 -5.94 -9.67
C ILE A 8 -14.65 -5.91 -8.48
N MET A 9 -13.72 -4.97 -8.41
CA MET A 9 -12.77 -4.89 -7.30
C MET A 9 -13.41 -4.44 -5.98
N HIS A 10 -14.50 -3.65 -6.00
CA HIS A 10 -15.03 -3.03 -4.79
C HIS A 10 -15.67 -4.04 -3.81
N SER A 11 -16.18 -5.18 -4.29
CA SER A 11 -16.64 -6.26 -3.42
C SER A 11 -15.46 -7.14 -2.98
N ASN A 12 -15.31 -7.37 -1.67
CA ASN A 12 -14.20 -8.16 -1.10
C ASN A 12 -12.81 -7.69 -1.55
N LEU A 13 -12.63 -6.37 -1.70
CA LEU A 13 -11.43 -5.73 -2.24
C LEU A 13 -10.12 -6.28 -1.66
N HIS A 14 -10.06 -6.42 -0.34
CA HIS A 14 -8.83 -6.88 0.32
C HIS A 14 -8.38 -8.28 -0.13
N LYS A 15 -9.31 -9.20 -0.30
CA LYS A 15 -9.01 -10.57 -0.74
C LYS A 15 -8.59 -10.55 -2.21
N LYS A 16 -9.31 -9.80 -3.05
CA LYS A 16 -9.02 -9.67 -4.48
C LYS A 16 -7.65 -9.05 -4.76
N ILE A 17 -7.24 -8.04 -3.99
CA ILE A 17 -5.88 -7.47 -4.09
C ILE A 17 -4.85 -8.55 -3.78
N ALA A 18 -4.98 -9.26 -2.66
CA ALA A 18 -4.03 -10.31 -2.31
C ALA A 18 -4.01 -11.47 -3.33
N ASP A 19 -5.17 -11.87 -3.87
CA ASP A 19 -5.29 -12.86 -4.94
C ASP A 19 -4.59 -12.39 -6.22
N LEU A 20 -4.80 -11.14 -6.64
CA LEU A 20 -4.18 -10.56 -7.82
C LEU A 20 -2.65 -10.50 -7.69
N VAL A 21 -2.15 -10.02 -6.54
CA VAL A 21 -0.71 -9.97 -6.28
C VAL A 21 -0.12 -11.39 -6.30
N THR A 22 -0.86 -12.42 -5.85
CA THR A 22 -0.39 -13.81 -5.93
C THR A 22 -0.05 -14.23 -7.37
N VAL A 23 -0.91 -13.89 -8.33
CA VAL A 23 -0.70 -14.23 -9.74
C VAL A 23 0.43 -13.41 -10.37
N LEU A 24 0.58 -12.15 -9.94
CA LEU A 24 1.54 -11.21 -10.51
C LEU A 24 2.91 -11.22 -9.81
N ARG A 25 3.03 -11.84 -8.62
CA ARG A 25 4.20 -11.68 -7.75
C ARG A 25 5.52 -11.97 -8.43
N SER A 26 5.58 -12.99 -9.30
CA SER A 26 6.78 -13.37 -10.03
C SER A 26 7.23 -12.32 -11.05
N LYS A 27 6.27 -11.54 -11.58
CA LYS A 27 6.48 -10.44 -12.53
C LYS A 27 6.71 -9.10 -11.84
N MET A 28 6.28 -8.96 -10.58
CA MET A 28 6.50 -7.76 -9.77
C MET A 28 7.91 -7.77 -9.18
N LYS A 29 8.83 -7.05 -9.85
CA LYS A 29 10.21 -6.87 -9.37
C LYS A 29 10.37 -5.63 -8.49
N PHE A 30 9.59 -4.60 -8.76
CA PHE A 30 9.70 -3.31 -8.09
C PHE A 30 8.32 -2.65 -8.03
N GLN A 31 8.03 -1.92 -6.97
CA GLN A 31 6.83 -1.11 -6.80
C GLN A 31 7.21 0.30 -6.40
N ILE A 32 6.41 1.25 -6.87
CA ILE A 32 6.58 2.67 -6.60
C ILE A 32 5.19 3.22 -6.27
N VAL A 33 5.10 3.95 -5.16
CA VAL A 33 3.94 4.74 -4.77
C VAL A 33 4.33 6.20 -4.89
N ASP A 34 3.59 6.90 -5.74
CA ASP A 34 3.64 8.35 -5.84
C ASP A 34 2.71 8.96 -4.78
N GLY A 35 3.30 9.67 -3.83
CA GLY A 35 2.63 10.47 -2.82
C GLY A 35 3.13 11.91 -2.86
N ILE A 36 3.29 12.53 -4.03
CA ILE A 36 3.61 13.97 -4.10
C ILE A 36 2.45 14.78 -3.50
N ILE A 37 1.22 14.47 -3.92
CA ILE A 37 -0.03 15.02 -3.37
C ILE A 37 -0.93 13.86 -2.98
N GLY A 38 -1.15 13.67 -1.68
CA GLY A 38 -2.14 12.73 -1.16
C GLY A 38 -3.55 13.31 -1.23
N SER A 39 -4.56 12.45 -1.26
CA SER A 39 -5.98 12.85 -1.15
C SER A 39 -6.56 12.32 0.15
N ASN A 40 -6.93 13.21 1.07
CA ASN A 40 -7.58 12.83 2.31
C ASN A 40 -9.10 12.96 2.20
N GLY A 41 -9.78 11.82 2.14
CA GLY A 41 -11.22 11.72 2.00
C GLY A 41 -11.62 10.45 1.27
N SER A 42 -12.65 10.56 0.43
CA SER A 42 -13.16 9.46 -0.37
C SER A 42 -12.50 9.42 -1.76
N GLU A 43 -12.64 8.29 -2.46
CA GLU A 43 -12.19 8.16 -3.85
C GLU A 43 -12.85 9.16 -4.81
N LEU A 44 -14.04 9.65 -4.48
CA LEU A 44 -14.81 10.60 -5.30
C LEU A 44 -14.58 12.06 -4.89
N GLY A 45 -13.83 12.31 -3.81
CA GLY A 45 -13.59 13.64 -3.29
C GLY A 45 -12.84 13.60 -1.96
N GLY A 46 -11.73 14.34 -1.90
CA GLY A 46 -10.89 14.49 -0.73
C GLY A 46 -10.13 15.81 -0.76
N LYS A 47 -9.60 16.22 0.39
CA LYS A 47 -8.74 17.40 0.53
C LYS A 47 -7.33 17.03 0.08
N PRO A 48 -6.72 17.77 -0.85
CA PRO A 48 -5.33 17.53 -1.23
C PRO A 48 -4.40 17.82 -0.05
N ILE A 49 -3.43 16.95 0.18
CA ILE A 49 -2.37 17.11 1.18
C ILE A 49 -1.03 16.99 0.48
N GLN A 50 -0.21 18.03 0.56
CA GLN A 50 1.16 17.98 0.04
C GLN A 50 1.99 17.03 0.91
N MET A 51 2.61 16.04 0.29
CA MET A 51 3.44 15.04 0.98
C MET A 51 4.86 14.98 0.44
N ASN A 52 5.08 15.31 -0.85
CA ASN A 52 6.40 15.29 -1.51
C ASN A 52 7.16 13.97 -1.33
N LEU A 53 6.44 12.84 -1.34
CA LEU A 53 7.00 11.54 -1.01
C LEU A 53 6.90 10.57 -2.19
N ILE A 54 7.97 9.80 -2.39
CA ILE A 54 7.96 8.59 -3.20
C ILE A 54 8.34 7.43 -2.28
N ILE A 55 7.57 6.35 -2.31
CA ILE A 55 7.89 5.11 -1.60
C ILE A 55 8.16 4.05 -2.64
N ALA A 56 9.28 3.35 -2.52
CA ALA A 56 9.65 2.34 -3.50
C ALA A 56 10.35 1.15 -2.87
N GLY A 57 10.21 -0.02 -3.48
CA GLY A 57 10.82 -1.25 -2.98
C GLY A 57 10.44 -2.47 -3.82
N GLU A 58 11.06 -3.61 -3.50
CA GLU A 58 10.83 -4.88 -4.21
C GLU A 58 9.68 -5.72 -3.62
N ASP A 59 9.39 -5.50 -2.33
CA ASP A 59 8.34 -6.19 -1.60
C ASP A 59 7.03 -5.37 -1.63
N PRO A 60 5.96 -5.87 -2.28
CA PRO A 60 4.72 -5.13 -2.45
C PRO A 60 3.93 -4.96 -1.16
N VAL A 61 4.07 -5.90 -0.23
CA VAL A 61 3.41 -5.82 1.07
C VAL A 61 4.13 -4.80 1.93
N ALA A 62 5.47 -4.79 1.92
CA ALA A 62 6.28 -3.85 2.69
C ALA A 62 6.07 -2.40 2.23
N VAL A 63 6.09 -2.15 0.92
CA VAL A 63 5.90 -0.80 0.34
C VAL A 63 4.54 -0.23 0.76
N ASP A 64 3.46 -0.99 0.57
CA ASP A 64 2.12 -0.56 0.95
C ASP A 64 1.98 -0.44 2.48
N ARG A 65 2.68 -1.28 3.25
CA ARG A 65 2.67 -1.23 4.72
C ARG A 65 3.31 0.05 5.26
N VAL A 66 4.42 0.47 4.65
CA VAL A 66 5.08 1.75 4.97
C VAL A 66 4.16 2.90 4.59
N GLY A 67 3.62 2.91 3.38
CA GLY A 67 2.64 3.93 2.96
C GLY A 67 1.42 4.01 3.87
N SER A 68 0.86 2.87 4.27
CA SER A 68 -0.27 2.84 5.20
C SER A 68 0.10 3.43 6.55
N LYS A 69 1.29 3.13 7.07
CA LYS A 69 1.77 3.66 8.35
C LYS A 69 1.95 5.18 8.28
N ILE A 70 2.56 5.68 7.21
CA ILE A 70 2.79 7.12 6.97
C ILE A 70 1.45 7.88 6.98
N MET A 71 0.40 7.31 6.38
CA MET A 71 -0.96 7.88 6.40
C MET A 71 -1.71 7.71 7.75
N GLY A 72 -1.11 7.05 8.74
CA GLY A 72 -1.79 6.74 10.01
C GLY A 72 -2.77 5.57 9.96
N PHE A 73 -2.73 4.75 8.91
CA PHE A 73 -3.55 3.55 8.79
C PHE A 73 -2.82 2.29 9.28
N GLY A 74 -3.48 1.57 10.18
CA GLY A 74 -3.04 0.26 10.64
C GLY A 74 -3.58 -0.91 9.81
N LEU A 75 -3.10 -2.12 10.12
CA LEU A 75 -3.50 -3.37 9.47
C LEU A 75 -5.01 -3.70 9.59
N LYS A 76 -5.74 -3.06 10.51
CA LYS A 76 -7.21 -3.20 10.61
C LYS A 76 -7.93 -2.55 9.43
N LYS A 77 -7.42 -1.42 8.92
CA LYS A 77 -7.95 -0.73 7.73
C LYS A 77 -7.38 -1.36 6.45
N ALA A 78 -6.08 -1.67 6.42
CA ALA A 78 -5.42 -2.29 5.28
C ALA A 78 -5.34 -3.83 5.41
N LYS A 79 -6.49 -4.51 5.48
CA LYS A 79 -6.53 -5.98 5.74
C LYS A 79 -5.82 -6.82 4.67
N TYR A 80 -5.69 -6.30 3.46
CA TYR A 80 -5.00 -6.99 2.35
C TYR A 80 -3.52 -7.23 2.65
N LEU A 81 -2.88 -6.38 3.47
CA LEU A 81 -1.50 -6.57 3.90
C LEU A 81 -1.35 -7.86 4.71
N LYS A 82 -2.28 -8.12 5.64
CA LYS A 82 -2.32 -9.39 6.39
C LYS A 82 -2.56 -10.59 5.49
N PHE A 83 -3.39 -10.45 4.45
CA PHE A 83 -3.62 -11.53 3.50
C PHE A 83 -2.40 -11.78 2.61
N GLY A 84 -1.69 -10.72 2.19
CA GLY A 84 -0.46 -10.83 1.43
C GLY A 84 0.65 -11.53 2.22
N GLU A 85 0.84 -11.13 3.48
CA GLU A 85 1.79 -11.76 4.39
C GLU A 85 1.48 -13.24 4.63
N LYS A 86 0.20 -13.57 4.92
CA LYS A 86 -0.24 -14.98 5.07
C LYS A 86 -0.02 -15.84 3.83
N LYS A 87 0.08 -15.21 2.65
CA LYS A 87 0.34 -15.88 1.37
C LYS A 87 1.81 -15.87 0.97
N GLY A 88 2.71 -15.33 1.81
CA GLY A 88 4.13 -15.23 1.50
C GLY A 88 4.45 -14.25 0.36
N LEU A 89 3.60 -13.25 0.13
CA LEU A 89 3.82 -12.25 -0.93
C LEU A 89 4.82 -11.16 -0.52
N GLY A 90 5.07 -11.05 0.79
CA GLY A 90 5.92 -10.04 1.42
C GLY A 90 5.66 -9.94 2.93
N THR A 91 6.30 -8.98 3.61
CA THR A 91 6.13 -8.75 5.06
C THR A 91 5.29 -7.50 5.37
N ALA A 92 4.41 -7.60 6.36
CA ALA A 92 3.63 -6.46 6.88
C ALA A 92 4.13 -6.00 8.27
N ASP A 93 5.15 -6.66 8.80
CA ASP A 93 5.81 -6.29 10.04
C ASP A 93 6.85 -5.20 9.79
N LEU A 94 6.63 -4.01 10.37
CA LEU A 94 7.55 -2.88 10.23
C LEU A 94 8.92 -3.16 10.84
N SER A 95 9.03 -4.06 11.81
CA SER A 95 10.32 -4.42 12.41
C SER A 95 11.22 -5.25 11.47
N GLN A 96 10.62 -5.80 10.40
CA GLN A 96 11.32 -6.59 9.38
C GLN A 96 11.55 -5.81 8.08
N ILE A 97 11.14 -4.53 8.03
CA ILE A 97 11.27 -3.69 6.85
C ILE A 97 12.41 -2.72 7.09
N ASP A 98 13.46 -2.82 6.28
CA ASP A 98 14.56 -1.85 6.29
C ASP A 98 14.15 -0.60 5.51
N ILE A 99 14.30 0.56 6.15
CA ILE A 99 13.85 1.84 5.62
C ILE A 99 15.05 2.72 5.33
N ILE A 100 15.27 2.97 4.05
CA ILE A 100 16.37 3.80 3.56
C ILE A 100 15.81 5.20 3.22
N GLY A 101 16.47 6.24 3.71
CA GLY A 101 16.07 7.63 3.52
C GLY A 101 15.28 8.19 4.71
N SER A 102 14.22 8.94 4.45
CA SER A 102 13.40 9.57 5.48
C SER A 102 12.71 8.53 6.36
N GLN A 103 12.76 8.71 7.67
CA GLN A 103 12.08 7.82 8.60
C GLN A 103 10.56 8.07 8.55
N ILE A 104 9.78 7.03 8.88
CA ILE A 104 8.31 7.10 8.85
C ILE A 104 7.79 8.26 9.71
N ASP A 105 8.39 8.48 10.88
CA ASP A 105 7.94 9.49 11.82
C ASP A 105 8.19 10.92 11.30
N ASP A 106 9.20 11.12 10.46
CA ASP A 106 9.53 12.42 9.86
C ASP A 106 8.53 12.84 8.78
N VAL A 107 7.95 11.86 8.08
CA VAL A 107 7.02 12.08 6.96
C VAL A 107 5.58 11.70 7.32
N TYR A 108 5.33 11.35 8.58
CA TYR A 108 4.03 10.94 9.08
C TYR A 108 2.99 12.05 8.85
N THR A 109 1.89 11.67 8.23
CA THR A 109 0.77 12.57 7.94
C THR A 109 -0.52 11.90 8.35
N LYS A 110 -1.33 12.58 9.16
CA LYS A 110 -2.63 12.05 9.59
C LYS A 110 -3.68 12.29 8.51
N PHE A 111 -4.14 11.20 7.90
CA PHE A 111 -5.29 11.16 7.00
C PHE A 111 -6.58 10.93 7.80
#